data_AF-A0A101MMX3-F1
#
_entry.id   AF-A0A101MMX3-F1
#
_cell.length_a   1.000
_cell.length_b   1.000
_cell.length_c   1.000
_cell.angle_alpha   90.00
_cell.angle_beta   90.00
_cell.angle_gamma   90.00
#
_symmetry.space_group_name_H-M   'P 1'
#
loop_
_entity.id
_entity.type
_entity.pdbx_description
1 polymer ?
#
loop_
_entity_poly.entity_id
_entity_poly.type
_entity_poly.pdbx_seq_one_letter_code
_entity_poly.pdbx_strand_id
1 'polypeptide(L)'
;MVTYPERPLPVRFGIFCSTVPIIATDPVYYRSVFGSLSPEDEQRLRSGQDDQLSQLPEPAQASAKVLAEMIDVLEPVIRKSRMSFLDRQPLEVPCALHPDLYEPRLPFPTLHVRAKNDPPALRRCSLLTESFCLPKWRRSFEHSVVHGLPRSAADVQDMVSAMKWVIEQSQRPKL
;
A
#
# COMPACT_ATOMS: atom_id res chain seq x y z
N MET A 1 10.22 5.88 -16.46
CA MET A 1 11.66 5.63 -16.68
C MET A 1 12.43 6.46 -15.67
N VAL A 2 13.28 5.84 -14.83
CA VAL A 2 14.11 6.58 -13.87
C VAL A 2 15.34 7.12 -14.61
N THR A 3 15.55 8.43 -14.60
CA THR A 3 16.59 9.09 -15.42
C THR A 3 18.02 8.73 -15.01
N TYR A 4 18.24 8.27 -13.77
CA TYR A 4 19.56 7.91 -13.23
C TYR A 4 19.48 6.72 -12.26
N PRO A 5 19.29 5.48 -12.76
CA PRO A 5 19.07 4.31 -11.91
C PRO A 5 20.27 3.96 -11.03
N GLU A 6 21.49 4.26 -11.51
CA GLU A 6 22.74 3.96 -10.79
C GLU A 6 23.13 5.00 -9.73
N ARG A 7 22.43 6.15 -9.68
CA ARG A 7 22.71 7.17 -8.68
C ARG A 7 22.00 6.82 -7.37
N PRO A 8 22.60 7.10 -6.21
CA PRO A 8 21.89 7.02 -4.95
C PRO A 8 20.60 7.82 -5.04
N LEU A 9 19.50 7.26 -4.52
CA LEU A 9 18.25 8.00 -4.39
C LEU A 9 18.53 9.33 -3.66
N PRO A 10 17.96 10.45 -4.11
CA PRO A 10 18.12 11.73 -3.41
C PRO A 10 17.47 11.71 -2.01
N VAL A 11 16.69 10.66 -1.72
CA VAL A 11 16.01 10.41 -0.47
C VAL A 11 16.85 9.50 0.41
N ARG A 12 17.08 9.94 1.66
CA ARG A 12 17.86 9.18 2.66
C ARG A 12 16.99 8.45 3.69
N PHE A 13 15.74 8.88 3.88
CA PHE A 13 14.75 8.23 4.73
C PHE A 13 13.33 8.55 4.24
N GLY A 14 12.34 7.75 4.68
CA GLY A 14 10.93 7.99 4.41
C GLY A 14 10.09 8.03 5.70
N ILE A 15 9.07 8.88 5.73
CA ILE A 15 8.04 8.88 6.77
C ILE A 15 6.70 8.74 6.08
N PHE A 16 5.97 7.70 6.42
CA PHE A 16 4.71 7.32 5.81
C PHE A 16 3.60 7.37 6.84
N CYS A 17 2.58 8.18 6.62
CA CYS A 17 1.45 8.34 7.54
C CYS A 17 0.17 7.84 6.89
N SER A 18 -0.59 6.99 7.59
CA SER A 18 -1.93 6.54 7.17
C SER A 18 -1.99 6.06 5.72
N THR A 19 -1.04 5.20 5.33
CA THR A 19 -0.85 4.79 3.94
C THR A 19 -1.99 3.93 3.41
N VAL A 20 -2.37 4.22 2.17
CA VAL A 20 -3.25 3.40 1.32
C VAL A 20 -2.39 2.39 0.52
N PRO A 21 -2.97 1.40 -0.18
CA PRO A 21 -2.17 0.44 -0.92
C PRO A 21 -1.51 1.12 -2.11
N ILE A 22 -0.30 0.67 -2.45
CA ILE A 22 0.43 1.19 -3.61
C ILE A 22 -0.25 0.63 -4.87
N ILE A 23 -0.66 1.52 -5.77
CA ILE A 23 -1.24 1.13 -7.06
C ILE A 23 -0.12 1.10 -8.10
N ALA A 24 0.01 -0.02 -8.79
CA ALA A 24 0.97 -0.21 -9.86
C ALA A 24 0.67 0.73 -11.04
N THR A 25 1.70 1.07 -11.80
CA THR A 25 1.56 1.78 -13.08
C THR A 25 2.32 1.07 -14.22
N ASP A 26 2.92 -0.08 -13.92
CA ASP A 26 3.71 -0.86 -14.86
C ASP A 26 2.83 -1.87 -15.61
N PRO A 27 2.66 -1.74 -16.94
CA PRO A 27 1.86 -2.68 -17.73
C PRO A 27 2.33 -4.14 -17.63
N VAL A 28 3.63 -4.38 -17.38
CA VAL A 28 4.16 -5.73 -17.18
C VAL A 28 3.60 -6.33 -15.89
N TYR A 29 3.59 -5.55 -14.81
CA TYR A 29 2.98 -5.96 -13.55
C TYR A 29 1.49 -6.27 -13.71
N TYR A 30 0.73 -5.39 -14.39
CA TYR A 30 -0.70 -5.62 -14.67
C TYR A 30 -0.94 -6.95 -15.38
N ARG A 31 -0.14 -7.28 -16.39
CA ARG A 31 -0.24 -8.57 -17.11
C ARG A 31 0.09 -9.75 -16.21
N SER A 32 1.05 -9.61 -15.30
CA SER A 32 1.36 -10.68 -14.33
C SER A 32 0.22 -10.93 -13.34
N VAL A 33 -0.62 -9.92 -13.08
CA VAL A 33 -1.75 -10.04 -12.14
C VAL A 33 -3.05 -10.44 -12.81
N PHE A 34 -3.42 -9.79 -13.91
CA PHE A 34 -4.72 -9.94 -14.55
C PHE A 34 -4.65 -10.55 -15.96
N GLY A 35 -3.45 -10.74 -16.52
CA GLY A 35 -3.28 -11.12 -17.92
C GLY A 35 -3.64 -12.57 -18.27
N SER A 36 -3.83 -13.43 -17.26
CA SER A 36 -4.21 -14.83 -17.43
C SER A 36 -5.63 -15.14 -16.95
N LEU A 37 -6.45 -14.12 -16.70
CA LEU A 37 -7.84 -14.33 -16.31
C LEU A 37 -8.65 -14.95 -17.46
N SER A 38 -9.48 -15.94 -17.13
CA SER A 38 -10.50 -16.44 -18.04
C SER A 38 -11.63 -15.40 -18.20
N PRO A 39 -12.43 -15.45 -19.28
CA PRO A 39 -13.60 -14.57 -19.42
C PRO A 39 -14.55 -14.62 -18.21
N GLU A 40 -14.69 -15.80 -17.58
CA GLU A 40 -15.47 -15.97 -16.36
C GLU A 40 -14.83 -15.25 -15.17
N ASP A 41 -13.51 -15.30 -15.03
CA ASP A 41 -12.78 -14.56 -13.99
C ASP A 41 -12.81 -13.06 -14.22
N GLU A 42 -12.75 -12.59 -15.47
CA GLU A 42 -12.92 -11.18 -15.79
C GLU A 42 -14.31 -10.69 -15.36
N GLN A 43 -15.35 -11.49 -15.60
CA GLN A 43 -16.70 -11.17 -15.13
C GLN A 43 -16.79 -11.14 -13.60
N ARG A 44 -16.12 -12.06 -12.90
CA ARG A 44 -16.02 -12.05 -11.43
C ARG A 44 -15.32 -10.80 -10.91
N LEU A 45 -14.21 -10.40 -11.54
CA LEU A 45 -13.49 -9.19 -11.18
C LEU A 45 -14.38 -7.95 -11.35
N ARG A 46 -15.08 -7.86 -12.48
CA ARG A 46 -15.94 -6.73 -12.84
C ARG A 46 -17.21 -6.63 -12.01
N SER A 47 -17.72 -7.74 -11.47
CA SER A 47 -18.86 -7.72 -10.55
C SER A 47 -18.52 -7.03 -9.23
N GLY A 48 -17.24 -7.10 -8.83
CA GLY A 48 -16.69 -6.59 -7.58
C GLY A 48 -17.42 -7.08 -6.33
N GLN A 49 -18.20 -8.15 -6.41
CA GLN A 49 -18.86 -8.76 -5.25
C GLN A 49 -17.86 -9.60 -4.47
N ASP A 50 -17.89 -9.56 -3.14
CA ASP A 50 -16.84 -10.16 -2.30
C ASP A 50 -16.71 -11.67 -2.48
N ASP A 51 -17.84 -12.36 -2.69
CA ASP A 51 -17.91 -13.79 -2.99
C ASP A 51 -17.25 -14.10 -4.35
N GLN A 52 -17.52 -13.30 -5.37
CA GLN A 52 -16.94 -13.44 -6.71
C GLN A 52 -15.44 -13.13 -6.72
N LEU A 53 -15.02 -12.07 -6.04
CA LEU A 53 -13.60 -11.72 -5.87
C LEU A 53 -12.83 -12.83 -5.13
N SER A 54 -13.48 -13.53 -4.21
CA SER A 54 -12.90 -14.66 -3.48
C SER A 54 -12.76 -15.93 -4.30
N GLN A 55 -13.34 -15.99 -5.51
CA GLN A 55 -13.16 -17.10 -6.45
C GLN A 55 -12.07 -16.81 -7.50
N LEU A 56 -11.51 -15.59 -7.54
CA LEU A 56 -10.43 -15.27 -8.47
C LEU A 56 -9.18 -16.10 -8.17
N PRO A 57 -8.40 -16.46 -9.19
CA PRO A 57 -7.09 -17.07 -8.98
C PRO A 57 -6.12 -16.06 -8.36
N GLU A 58 -5.12 -16.57 -7.63
CA GLU A 58 -3.97 -15.74 -7.29
C GLU A 58 -3.13 -15.46 -8.55
N PRO A 59 -2.53 -14.27 -8.67
CA PRO A 59 -2.49 -13.19 -7.67
C PRO A 59 -3.61 -12.14 -7.81
N ALA A 60 -4.54 -12.32 -8.77
CA ALA A 60 -5.63 -11.38 -9.04
C ALA A 60 -6.53 -11.19 -7.82
N GLN A 61 -6.81 -12.28 -7.09
CA GLN A 61 -7.60 -12.24 -5.87
C GLN A 61 -7.03 -11.26 -4.83
N ALA A 62 -5.75 -11.42 -4.46
CA ALA A 62 -5.12 -10.57 -3.46
C ALA A 62 -5.17 -9.08 -3.85
N SER A 63 -4.85 -8.76 -5.11
CA SER A 63 -4.91 -7.39 -5.63
C SER A 63 -6.34 -6.82 -5.59
N ALA A 64 -7.32 -7.59 -6.09
CA ALA A 64 -8.71 -7.13 -6.20
C ALA A 64 -9.36 -6.92 -4.82
N LYS A 65 -9.10 -7.82 -3.86
CA LYS A 65 -9.62 -7.69 -2.49
C LYS A 65 -9.07 -6.45 -1.79
N VAL A 66 -7.75 -6.22 -1.86
CA VAL A 66 -7.14 -5.02 -1.27
C VAL A 66 -7.75 -3.75 -1.84
N LEU A 67 -7.98 -3.71 -3.15
CA LEU A 67 -8.60 -2.56 -3.80
C LEU A 67 -10.07 -2.39 -3.38
N ALA A 68 -10.87 -3.45 -3.39
CA ALA A 68 -12.29 -3.40 -3.02
C ALA A 68 -12.47 -2.92 -1.57
N GLU A 69 -11.74 -3.51 -0.63
CA GLU A 69 -11.79 -3.12 0.79
C GLU A 69 -11.39 -1.67 1.01
N MET A 70 -10.37 -1.18 0.28
CA MET A 70 -9.95 0.21 0.36
C MET A 70 -11.03 1.15 -0.19
N ILE A 71 -11.64 0.80 -1.33
CA ILE A 71 -12.72 1.61 -1.91
C ILE A 71 -13.91 1.67 -0.98
N ASP A 72 -14.32 0.56 -0.36
CA ASP A 72 -15.47 0.56 0.57
C ASP A 72 -15.24 1.52 1.75
N VAL A 73 -14.02 1.61 2.27
CA VAL A 73 -13.71 2.58 3.34
C VAL A 73 -13.70 4.01 2.82
N LEU A 74 -13.23 4.25 1.60
CA LEU A 74 -13.14 5.58 1.02
C LEU A 74 -14.44 6.05 0.37
N GLU A 75 -15.39 5.17 0.09
CA GLU A 75 -16.63 5.43 -0.64
C GLU A 75 -17.41 6.65 -0.11
N PRO A 76 -17.57 6.84 1.22
CA PRO A 76 -18.23 8.03 1.76
C PRO A 76 -17.53 9.36 1.42
N VAL A 77 -16.22 9.31 1.19
CA VAL A 77 -15.38 10.47 0.86
C VAL A 77 -15.30 10.69 -0.65
N ILE A 78 -15.01 9.63 -1.41
CA ILE A 78 -14.80 9.72 -2.86
C ILE A 78 -16.10 9.67 -3.68
N ARG A 79 -17.21 9.26 -3.05
CA ARG A 79 -18.55 9.10 -3.65
C ARG A 79 -18.54 8.26 -4.93
N LYS A 80 -17.71 7.22 -4.94
CA LYS A 80 -17.56 6.27 -6.05
C LYS A 80 -17.57 4.86 -5.48
N SER A 81 -18.45 4.03 -6.03
CA SER A 81 -18.52 2.62 -5.67
C SER A 81 -17.35 1.84 -6.27
N ARG A 82 -17.12 0.63 -5.75
CA ARG A 82 -16.19 -0.35 -6.32
C ARG A 82 -16.34 -0.54 -7.84
N MET A 83 -17.57 -0.50 -8.36
CA MET A 83 -17.86 -0.66 -9.78
C MET A 83 -17.26 0.42 -10.66
N SER A 84 -17.11 1.64 -10.13
CA SER A 84 -16.45 2.74 -10.85
C SER A 84 -14.97 2.44 -11.16
N PHE A 85 -14.38 1.46 -10.48
CA PHE A 85 -12.97 1.06 -10.61
C PHE A 85 -12.80 -0.33 -11.19
N LEU A 86 -13.65 -1.29 -10.81
CA LEU A 86 -13.53 -2.70 -11.18
C LEU A 86 -14.25 -3.07 -12.49
N ASP A 87 -15.33 -2.39 -12.85
CA ASP A 87 -16.08 -2.70 -14.10
C ASP A 87 -15.38 -2.10 -15.32
N ARG A 88 -14.23 -2.69 -15.68
CA ARG A 88 -13.34 -2.26 -16.77
C ARG A 88 -12.73 -3.47 -17.46
N GLN A 89 -12.02 -3.26 -18.56
CA GLN A 89 -11.15 -4.32 -19.07
C GLN A 89 -10.08 -4.65 -18.01
N PRO A 90 -9.65 -5.91 -17.85
CA PRO A 90 -8.79 -6.30 -16.72
C PRO A 90 -7.50 -5.48 -16.61
N LEU A 91 -6.88 -5.14 -17.75
CA LEU A 91 -5.66 -4.32 -17.78
C LEU A 91 -5.89 -2.83 -17.48
N GLU A 92 -7.15 -2.39 -17.35
CA GLU A 92 -7.55 -1.04 -16.99
C GLU A 92 -8.02 -0.94 -15.52
N VAL A 93 -8.20 -2.07 -14.84
CA VAL A 93 -8.53 -2.13 -13.42
C VAL A 93 -7.29 -1.71 -12.61
N PRO A 94 -7.40 -0.77 -11.65
CA PRO A 94 -6.27 -0.42 -10.79
C PRO A 94 -5.70 -1.66 -10.11
N CYS A 95 -4.39 -1.83 -10.17
CA CYS A 95 -3.74 -3.05 -9.67
C CYS A 95 -2.94 -2.72 -8.41
N ALA A 96 -3.32 -3.28 -7.26
CA ALA A 96 -2.59 -3.10 -6.02
C ALA A 96 -1.30 -3.92 -6.07
N LEU A 97 -0.17 -3.33 -5.65
CA LEU A 97 1.07 -4.07 -5.52
C LEU A 97 0.96 -5.11 -4.40
N HIS A 98 1.47 -6.31 -4.67
CA HIS A 98 1.59 -7.40 -3.72
C HIS A 98 3.07 -7.71 -3.47
N PRO A 99 3.52 -7.84 -2.20
CA PRO A 99 4.93 -8.02 -1.87
C PRO A 99 5.54 -9.30 -2.44
N ASP A 100 4.72 -10.33 -2.69
CA ASP A 100 5.19 -11.61 -3.24
C ASP A 100 5.36 -11.59 -4.76
N LEU A 101 4.79 -10.60 -5.45
CA LEU A 101 4.94 -10.40 -6.89
C LEU A 101 5.95 -9.31 -7.23
N TYR A 102 6.00 -8.27 -6.39
CA TYR A 102 6.90 -7.15 -6.56
C TYR A 102 7.99 -7.24 -5.49
N GLU A 103 9.10 -7.86 -5.84
CA GLU A 103 10.23 -8.12 -4.95
C GLU A 103 11.00 -6.89 -4.44
N PRO A 104 11.13 -5.77 -5.19
CA PRO A 104 11.91 -4.65 -4.72
C PRO A 104 11.43 -4.11 -3.36
N ARG A 105 12.40 -3.78 -2.51
CA ARG A 105 12.17 -3.17 -1.18
C ARG A 105 12.96 -1.88 -1.08
N LEU A 106 12.37 -0.85 -0.47
CA LEU A 106 13.04 0.44 -0.29
C LEU A 106 14.29 0.25 0.60
N PRO A 107 15.50 0.54 0.09
CA PRO A 107 16.74 0.25 0.78
C PRO A 107 17.21 1.46 1.61
N PHE A 108 16.30 2.05 2.37
CA PHE A 108 16.60 3.17 3.27
C PHE A 108 15.69 3.14 4.51
N PRO A 109 16.08 3.83 5.60
CA PRO A 109 15.27 3.95 6.81
C PRO A 109 13.86 4.49 6.57
N THR A 110 12.85 3.79 7.10
CA THR A 110 11.45 4.20 7.01
C THR A 110 10.75 4.21 8.36
N LEU A 111 9.91 5.23 8.56
CA LEU A 111 8.98 5.33 9.67
C LEU A 111 7.55 5.16 9.14
N HIS A 112 6.78 4.25 9.72
CA HIS A 112 5.38 4.03 9.41
C HIS A 112 4.51 4.47 10.58
N VAL A 113 3.68 5.48 10.36
CA VAL A 113 2.78 6.08 11.34
C VAL A 113 1.36 5.64 11.03
N ARG A 114 0.71 4.98 11.99
CA ARG A 114 -0.61 4.37 11.81
C ARG A 114 -1.55 4.79 12.94
N ALA A 115 -2.84 4.87 12.66
CA ALA A 115 -3.81 4.99 13.74
C ALA A 115 -4.13 3.61 14.32
N LYS A 116 -4.08 3.47 15.64
CA LYS A 116 -4.52 2.26 16.34
C LYS A 116 -5.97 1.91 16.00
N ASN A 117 -6.78 2.96 15.87
CA ASN A 117 -8.22 2.89 15.67
C ASN A 117 -8.65 3.01 14.19
N ASP A 118 -7.72 2.86 13.24
CA ASP A 118 -8.09 2.82 11.82
C ASP A 118 -9.03 1.64 11.51
N PRO A 119 -9.96 1.81 10.56
CA PRO A 119 -10.72 0.71 9.98
C PRO A 119 -9.81 -0.47 9.60
N PRO A 120 -10.26 -1.73 9.79
CA PRO A 120 -9.44 -2.91 9.52
C PRO A 120 -8.78 -2.93 8.13
N ALA A 121 -9.49 -2.51 7.09
CA ALA A 121 -8.97 -2.43 5.73
C ALA A 121 -7.81 -1.43 5.60
N LEU A 122 -7.91 -0.24 6.22
CA LEU A 122 -6.84 0.75 6.20
C LEU A 122 -5.60 0.30 6.99
N ARG A 123 -5.81 -0.42 8.10
CA ARG A 123 -4.70 -1.06 8.83
C ARG A 123 -3.99 -2.10 7.98
N ARG A 124 -4.75 -2.97 7.28
CA ARG A 124 -4.19 -3.94 6.34
C ARG A 124 -3.42 -3.26 5.21
N CYS A 125 -3.96 -2.18 4.63
CA CYS A 125 -3.26 -1.41 3.59
C CYS A 125 -1.95 -0.82 4.11
N SER A 126 -1.94 -0.30 5.34
CA SER A 126 -0.70 0.24 5.94
C SER A 126 0.35 -0.84 6.16
N LEU A 127 -0.06 -2.02 6.64
CA LEU A 127 0.84 -3.18 6.80
C LEU A 127 1.37 -3.69 5.46
N LEU A 128 0.52 -3.73 4.44
CA LEU A 128 0.90 -4.10 3.08
C LEU A 128 1.94 -3.12 2.52
N THR A 129 1.70 -1.81 2.63
CA THR A 129 2.67 -0.78 2.20
C THR A 129 3.98 -0.87 2.98
N GLU A 130 3.91 -1.15 4.28
CA GLU A 130 5.08 -1.37 5.15
C GLU A 130 5.93 -2.59 4.72
N SER A 131 5.31 -3.59 4.09
CA SER A 131 6.02 -4.78 3.60
C SER A 131 6.98 -4.48 2.43
N PHE A 132 6.81 -3.35 1.73
CA PHE A 132 7.71 -2.89 0.66
C PHE A 132 8.96 -2.16 1.17
N CYS A 133 9.18 -2.13 2.48
CA CYS A 133 10.35 -1.52 3.11
C CYS A 133 11.21 -2.59 3.79
N LEU A 134 12.54 -2.44 3.79
CA LEU A 134 13.43 -3.42 4.41
C LEU A 134 13.20 -3.52 5.93
N PRO A 135 12.95 -4.72 6.49
CA PRO A 135 12.64 -4.87 7.92
C PRO A 135 13.71 -4.30 8.86
N LYS A 136 15.00 -4.45 8.51
CA LYS A 136 16.13 -3.95 9.32
C LYS A 136 16.18 -2.43 9.46
N TRP A 137 15.51 -1.71 8.58
CA TRP A 137 15.52 -0.25 8.50
C TRP A 137 14.14 0.36 8.74
N ARG A 138 13.21 -0.45 9.20
CA ARG A 138 11.81 -0.08 9.37
C ARG A 138 11.49 0.14 10.84
N ARG A 139 10.79 1.23 11.13
CA ARG A 139 10.19 1.48 12.44
C ARG A 139 8.72 1.84 12.26
N SER A 140 7.89 1.41 13.20
CA SER A 140 6.47 1.66 13.18
C SER A 140 6.01 2.26 14.49
N PHE A 141 5.04 3.16 14.41
CA PHE A 141 4.48 3.92 15.53
C PHE A 141 2.96 4.00 15.35
N GLU A 142 2.22 3.85 16.45
CA GLU A 142 0.77 3.93 16.47
C GLU A 142 0.27 5.06 17.36
N HIS A 143 -0.73 5.82 16.91
CA HIS A 143 -1.36 6.89 17.68
C HIS A 143 -2.87 6.69 17.84
N SER A 144 -3.46 7.48 18.73
CA SER A 144 -4.87 7.38 19.12
C SER A 144 -5.88 7.91 18.09
N VAL A 145 -5.49 8.92 17.30
CA VAL A 145 -6.35 9.60 16.31
C VAL A 145 -6.68 8.69 15.13
N VAL A 146 -7.96 8.53 14.77
CA VAL A 146 -8.40 7.76 13.58
C VAL A 146 -7.97 8.49 12.30
N HIS A 147 -7.32 7.76 11.39
CA HIS A 147 -6.96 8.17 10.03
C HIS A 147 -6.45 9.62 9.91
N GLY A 148 -5.41 9.96 10.67
CA GLY A 148 -4.86 11.31 10.71
C GLY A 148 -3.47 11.35 11.33
N LEU A 149 -3.03 12.55 11.74
CA LEU A 149 -1.78 12.74 12.48
C LEU A 149 -2.02 12.73 13.98
N PRO A 150 -1.01 12.37 14.80
CA PRO A 150 -1.10 12.46 16.24
C PRO A 150 -1.42 13.89 16.70
N ARG A 151 -2.31 14.02 17.68
CA ARG A 151 -2.76 15.33 18.24
C ARG A 151 -2.53 15.47 19.73
N SER A 152 -2.40 14.35 20.46
CA SER A 152 -2.08 14.39 21.87
C SER A 152 -0.60 14.73 22.05
N ALA A 153 -0.25 15.43 23.12
CA ALA A 153 1.15 15.76 23.40
C ALA A 153 2.04 14.51 23.48
N ALA A 154 1.52 13.44 24.09
CA ALA A 154 2.22 12.15 24.17
C ALA A 154 2.48 11.56 22.79
N ASP A 155 1.43 11.39 21.95
CA ASP A 155 1.57 10.82 20.62
C ASP A 155 2.51 11.67 19.72
N VAL A 156 2.49 12.99 19.87
CA VAL A 156 3.38 13.90 19.13
C VAL A 156 4.84 13.72 19.56
N GLN A 157 5.12 13.61 20.86
CA GLN A 157 6.47 13.37 21.36
C GLN A 157 7.02 12.00 20.91
N ASP A 158 6.17 10.98 20.90
CA ASP A 158 6.53 9.65 20.41
C ASP A 158 6.84 9.68 18.90
N MET A 159 6.01 10.37 18.10
CA MET A 159 6.27 10.57 16.67
C MET A 159 7.59 11.31 16.44
N VAL A 160 7.86 12.41 17.16
CA VAL A 160 9.12 13.16 17.05
C VAL A 160 10.31 12.28 17.40
N SER A 161 10.21 11.46 18.44
CA SER A 161 11.26 10.53 18.84
C SER A 161 11.52 9.46 17.76
N ALA A 162 10.46 8.94 17.14
CA ALA A 162 10.58 8.01 16.02
C ALA A 162 11.17 8.66 14.76
N MET A 163 10.82 9.92 14.47
CA MET A 163 11.39 10.70 13.37
C MET A 163 12.89 10.95 13.58
N LYS A 164 13.32 11.33 14.78
CA LYS A 164 14.75 11.49 15.10
C LYS A 164 15.52 10.20 14.85
N TRP A 165 14.99 9.08 15.29
CA TRP A 165 15.61 7.78 15.05
C TRP A 165 15.79 7.47 13.56
N VAL A 166 14.77 7.71 12.72
CA VAL A 166 14.87 7.40 11.28
C VAL A 166 15.89 8.29 10.57
N ILE A 167 15.97 9.56 10.98
CA ILE A 167 16.97 10.53 10.51
C ILE A 167 18.37 10.06 10.92
N GLU A 168 18.58 9.68 12.17
CA GLU A 168 19.86 9.16 12.66
C GLU A 168 20.29 7.89 11.91
N GLN A 169 19.37 6.95 11.66
CA GLN A 169 19.68 5.76 10.86
C GLN A 169 20.13 6.13 9.44
N SER A 170 19.57 7.18 8.85
CA SER A 170 19.89 7.62 7.49
C SER A 170 21.28 8.25 7.34
N GLN A 171 21.89 8.66 8.46
CA GLN A 171 23.21 9.27 8.52
C GLN A 171 24.33 8.26 8.78
N ARG A 172 23.97 7.02 9.16
CA ARG A 172 24.96 5.97 9.42
C ARG A 172 25.61 5.49 8.11
N PRO A 173 26.90 5.13 8.12
CA PRO A 173 27.53 4.48 6.98
C PRO A 173 26.75 3.23 6.61
N LYS A 174 26.49 3.03 5.31
CA LYS A 174 25.93 1.78 4.80
C LYS A 174 27.04 0.73 4.86
N LEU A 175 26.98 -0.15 5.87
CA LEU A 175 27.79 -1.37 5.93
C LEU A 175 27.33 -2.37 4.87
#